data_AF-A0ABD0UNN3-F1
#
_entry.id   AF-A0ABD0UNN3-F1
#
_cell.length_a   1.000
_cell.length_b   1.000
_cell.length_c   1.000
_cell.angle_alpha   90.00
_cell.angle_beta   90.00
_cell.angle_gamma   90.00
#
_symmetry.space_group_name_H-M   'P 1'
#
loop_
_entity.id
_entity.type
_entity.pdbx_description
1 polymer ?
#
loop_
_entity_poly.entity_id
_entity_poly.type
_entity_poly.pdbx_seq_one_letter_code
_entity_poly.pdbx_strand_id
1 'polypeptide(L)'
;MNIESITMVELRRMGMYDANHQISMWADCFKAESSQNTSSSAIVEEQDGGMENLSEDARLGIVGPSKPYEQEESKPDKVIRRLAQNREAARKSRLRKKAYIQQLELSRIKLVQLEQEVDKVRHQGVYIGEHMDNSIIGYSGSVNPGIAAFELEYGHWIEEQNRQICELRAALQGSASDIELGILVENGMKHYDDLFRMKSIAAKSDVFYIVSGLWKASAERFFLWIGGFRPSGLLKVLSPQLDPLTEQQLLAVYNLQQSSQQAEDALSQGLDKLQQTLSETIAADPLSASGMTNYMGQMGQAMGKLEALVSFVDQADHLRQETLQQMYQILKTRQAARGLLALGDYLQRLRALSSLWAARPRERI
;
A
#
# COMPACT_ATOMS: atom_id res chain seq x y z
N MET A 1 -20.88 -50.39 62.61
CA MET A 1 -19.93 -51.10 61.73
C MET A 1 -18.91 -50.07 61.24
N ASN A 2 -17.63 -50.31 61.53
CA ASN A 2 -16.47 -49.56 61.00
C ASN A 2 -16.46 -49.62 59.45
N ILE A 3 -15.83 -48.72 58.67
CA ILE A 3 -14.39 -48.39 58.62
C ILE A 3 -14.17 -47.05 57.87
N GLU A 4 -13.24 -46.22 58.41
CA GLU A 4 -12.38 -45.13 57.86
C GLU A 4 -12.99 -43.90 57.12
N SER A 5 -12.86 -42.63 57.53
CA SER A 5 -11.77 -41.74 58.00
C SER A 5 -10.75 -41.27 56.95
N ILE A 6 -10.69 -39.94 56.73
CA ILE A 6 -9.56 -39.01 56.41
C ILE A 6 -10.17 -37.82 55.59
N THR A 7 -10.65 -36.71 56.19
CA THR A 7 -10.00 -35.48 56.68
C THR A 7 -9.14 -34.65 55.69
N MET A 8 -9.58 -33.39 55.51
CA MET A 8 -8.82 -32.13 55.33
C MET A 8 -8.02 -31.94 54.02
N VAL A 9 -7.73 -30.74 53.49
CA VAL A 9 -8.15 -29.32 53.62
C VAL A 9 -7.45 -28.64 52.40
N GLU A 10 -8.09 -27.60 51.87
CA GLU A 10 -7.53 -26.46 51.13
C GLU A 10 -6.00 -26.30 51.04
N LEU A 11 -5.42 -26.23 49.82
CA LEU A 11 -4.23 -25.42 49.57
C LEU A 11 -3.94 -25.22 48.06
N ARG A 12 -3.67 -23.95 47.71
CA ARG A 12 -2.67 -23.44 46.76
C ARG A 12 -2.25 -24.33 45.59
N ARG A 13 -2.38 -23.77 44.38
CA ARG A 13 -1.44 -24.07 43.29
C ARG A 13 -0.61 -22.84 42.98
N MET A 14 0.52 -22.72 43.68
CA MET A 14 1.67 -21.87 43.32
C MET A 14 2.48 -22.62 42.26
N GLY A 15 2.94 -21.92 41.23
CA GLY A 15 3.62 -22.50 40.06
C GLY A 15 5.10 -22.82 40.23
N MET A 16 5.65 -23.49 39.21
CA MET A 16 7.06 -23.56 38.79
C MET A 16 7.03 -23.89 37.27
N TYR A 17 7.30 -22.92 36.39
CA TYR A 17 8.58 -22.58 35.74
C TYR A 17 9.22 -23.68 34.88
N ASP A 18 9.15 -23.47 33.54
CA ASP A 18 10.27 -23.61 32.59
C ASP A 18 9.86 -22.85 31.30
N ALA A 19 10.24 -21.58 31.11
CA ALA A 19 11.50 -21.07 30.55
C ALA A 19 11.69 -21.25 29.03
N ASN A 20 10.74 -20.79 28.21
CA ASN A 20 11.09 -20.47 26.80
C ASN A 20 11.83 -19.14 26.74
N HIS A 21 13.15 -19.26 26.68
CA HIS A 21 14.07 -18.16 26.39
C HIS A 21 13.81 -17.57 25.00
N GLN A 22 13.70 -16.24 24.98
CA GLN A 22 14.19 -15.32 23.97
C GLN A 22 14.52 -15.87 22.57
N ILE A 23 13.71 -15.47 21.57
CA ILE A 23 14.25 -15.02 20.29
C ILE A 23 13.62 -13.66 19.99
N SER A 24 14.27 -12.63 20.52
CA SER A 24 14.18 -11.26 20.04
C SER A 24 14.96 -11.19 18.73
N MET A 25 14.27 -11.22 17.59
CA MET A 25 14.89 -11.12 16.26
C MET A 25 14.38 -9.90 15.50
N TRP A 26 14.37 -8.72 16.13
CA TRP A 26 14.12 -7.45 15.44
C TRP A 26 14.97 -6.29 16.00
N ALA A 27 16.15 -6.62 16.53
CA ALA A 27 17.19 -5.64 16.81
C ALA A 27 18.43 -6.06 16.01
N ASP A 28 19.11 -5.06 15.43
CA ASP A 28 20.37 -5.14 14.69
C ASP A 28 20.27 -5.37 13.18
N CYS A 29 19.87 -4.31 12.46
CA CYS A 29 20.28 -4.15 11.07
C CYS A 29 20.76 -2.72 10.79
N PHE A 30 21.85 -2.32 11.45
CA PHE A 30 22.74 -1.26 10.97
C PHE A 30 24.17 -1.57 11.40
N LYS A 31 24.92 -2.21 10.50
CA LYS A 31 26.34 -1.92 10.28
C LYS A 31 26.79 -2.51 8.95
N ALA A 32 27.32 -1.61 8.12
CA ALA A 32 28.00 -1.93 6.88
C ALA A 32 29.31 -2.66 7.18
N GLU A 33 29.66 -3.65 6.37
CA GLU A 33 31.04 -3.87 5.93
C GLU A 33 31.09 -4.79 4.69
N SER A 34 31.59 -4.21 3.60
CA SER A 34 32.45 -4.78 2.56
C SER A 34 32.70 -6.30 2.60
N SER A 35 32.29 -7.00 1.54
CA SER A 35 33.25 -7.80 0.76
C SER A 35 32.67 -8.25 -0.59
N GLN A 36 33.59 -8.31 -1.54
CA GLN A 36 33.42 -8.56 -2.97
C GLN A 36 32.89 -9.97 -3.23
N ASN A 37 32.09 -10.14 -4.28
CA ASN A 37 32.33 -11.19 -5.25
C ASN A 37 31.67 -10.89 -6.60
N THR A 38 32.55 -10.89 -7.60
CA THR A 38 32.38 -10.63 -9.02
C THR A 38 31.73 -11.81 -9.72
N SER A 39 30.80 -11.58 -10.66
CA SER A 39 30.60 -12.43 -11.84
C SER A 39 29.82 -11.67 -12.94
N SER A 40 30.61 -11.16 -13.88
CA SER A 40 30.43 -11.01 -15.32
C SER A 40 29.03 -11.05 -15.95
N SER A 41 28.69 -10.00 -16.70
CA SER A 41 27.98 -10.13 -17.98
C SER A 41 28.64 -9.21 -19.01
N ALA A 42 29.07 -9.82 -20.12
CA ALA A 42 29.80 -9.22 -21.21
C ALA A 42 28.84 -8.63 -22.25
N ILE A 43 29.13 -7.41 -22.70
CA ILE A 43 28.64 -6.86 -23.96
C ILE A 43 29.87 -6.51 -24.82
N VAL A 44 29.75 -6.93 -26.06
CA VAL A 44 30.69 -6.87 -27.19
C VAL A 44 31.18 -5.44 -27.47
N GLU A 45 32.49 -5.26 -27.58
CA GLU A 45 33.08 -4.15 -28.36
C GLU A 45 34.15 -4.69 -29.30
N GLU A 46 34.11 -4.14 -30.51
CA GLU A 46 34.93 -4.47 -31.66
C GLU A 46 36.41 -4.07 -31.49
N GLN A 47 37.19 -4.85 -32.21
CA GLN A 47 38.62 -4.88 -32.42
C GLN A 47 39.18 -3.58 -33.02
N ASP A 48 40.23 -3.00 -32.42
CA ASP A 48 41.35 -2.47 -33.21
C ASP A 48 42.66 -2.59 -32.43
N GLY A 49 43.68 -3.13 -33.10
CA GLY A 49 44.89 -3.68 -32.51
C GLY A 49 45.96 -2.64 -32.21
N GLY A 50 46.63 -2.80 -31.05
CA GLY A 50 47.86 -2.07 -30.71
C GLY A 50 48.70 -2.86 -29.73
N MET A 51 49.61 -3.69 -30.25
CA MET A 51 50.67 -4.35 -29.45
C MET A 51 51.74 -3.32 -29.04
N GLU A 52 51.86 -3.15 -27.72
CA GLU A 52 53.07 -3.43 -26.95
C GLU A 52 54.44 -2.91 -27.45
N ASN A 53 55.06 -1.94 -26.75
CA ASN A 53 55.93 -2.22 -25.60
C ASN A 53 56.79 -1.00 -25.15
N LEU A 54 56.66 -0.73 -23.86
CA LEU A 54 57.63 -0.32 -22.83
C LEU A 54 58.94 0.40 -23.24
N SER A 55 59.09 1.59 -22.64
CA SER A 55 60.34 2.33 -22.44
C SER A 55 60.98 1.91 -21.12
N GLU A 56 62.31 1.74 -21.11
CA GLU A 56 63.17 2.19 -20.02
C GLU A 56 64.61 2.44 -20.51
N ASP A 57 65.32 3.21 -19.71
CA ASP A 57 66.36 4.19 -20.05
C ASP A 57 67.80 3.63 -20.07
N ALA A 58 68.74 4.48 -20.48
CA ALA A 58 70.21 4.42 -20.33
C ALA A 58 71.03 3.96 -21.57
N ARG A 59 71.83 4.86 -22.17
CA ARG A 59 73.21 5.18 -21.73
C ARG A 59 73.96 6.09 -22.74
N LEU A 60 74.73 7.02 -22.20
CA LEU A 60 75.78 7.82 -22.82
C LEU A 60 76.87 6.95 -23.47
N GLY A 61 77.49 7.40 -24.58
CA GLY A 61 78.81 6.89 -25.00
C GLY A 61 79.18 7.03 -26.49
N ILE A 62 79.97 8.09 -26.76
CA ILE A 62 80.89 8.42 -27.87
C ILE A 62 81.45 7.24 -28.74
N VAL A 63 81.52 7.48 -30.07
CA VAL A 63 82.63 7.27 -31.05
C VAL A 63 82.08 6.84 -32.44
N GLY A 64 82.47 7.54 -33.52
CA GLY A 64 82.11 7.27 -34.93
C GLY A 64 82.79 6.03 -35.56
N PRO A 65 82.71 5.75 -36.88
CA PRO A 65 82.81 6.74 -37.98
C PRO A 65 81.92 6.54 -39.25
N SER A 66 81.72 7.66 -39.96
CA SER A 66 81.59 7.88 -41.41
C SER A 66 80.71 6.99 -42.32
N LYS A 67 79.74 7.60 -43.01
CA LYS A 67 79.72 7.85 -44.49
C LYS A 67 78.48 8.69 -44.91
N PRO A 68 78.49 9.33 -46.10
CA PRO A 68 78.11 10.74 -46.26
C PRO A 68 76.95 10.99 -47.24
N TYR A 69 76.57 12.28 -47.33
CA TYR A 69 75.76 12.97 -48.34
C TYR A 69 74.24 13.05 -48.11
N GLU A 70 73.81 14.32 -47.96
CA GLU A 70 72.61 14.98 -48.50
C GLU A 70 71.25 14.49 -47.95
N GLN A 71 70.34 15.33 -47.45
CA GLN A 71 69.92 16.64 -47.93
C GLN A 71 69.12 17.35 -46.83
N GLU A 72 69.66 18.44 -46.30
CA GLU A 72 68.91 19.42 -45.51
C GLU A 72 67.98 20.20 -46.45
N GLU A 73 66.67 19.91 -46.47
CA GLU A 73 65.68 20.89 -46.94
C GLU A 73 64.20 20.65 -46.54
N SER A 74 63.87 19.64 -45.71
CA SER A 74 62.45 19.27 -45.41
C SER A 74 62.00 19.46 -43.95
N LYS A 75 62.75 20.14 -43.08
CA LYS A 75 62.36 20.34 -41.67
C LYS A 75 61.34 21.47 -41.41
N PRO A 76 61.39 22.66 -42.05
CA PRO A 76 60.46 23.75 -41.72
C PRO A 76 59.03 23.46 -42.21
N ASP A 77 58.87 22.84 -43.38
CA ASP A 77 57.56 22.57 -43.99
C ASP A 77 56.69 21.59 -43.19
N LYS A 78 57.30 20.55 -42.60
CA LYS A 78 56.58 19.58 -41.75
C LYS A 78 56.12 20.24 -40.44
N VAL A 79 56.93 21.13 -39.87
CA VAL A 79 56.59 21.87 -38.65
C VAL A 79 55.47 22.88 -38.92
N ILE A 80 55.52 23.59 -40.05
CA ILE A 80 54.46 24.54 -40.46
C ILE A 80 53.12 23.81 -40.65
N ARG A 81 53.11 22.63 -41.29
CA ARG A 81 51.88 21.82 -41.46
C ARG A 81 51.31 21.33 -40.13
N ARG A 82 52.14 20.87 -39.19
CA ARG A 82 51.69 20.47 -37.85
C ARG A 82 51.09 21.63 -37.06
N LEU A 83 51.68 22.83 -37.15
CA LEU A 83 51.15 24.04 -36.53
C LEU A 83 49.80 24.44 -37.13
N ALA A 84 49.63 24.32 -38.44
CA ALA A 84 48.35 24.57 -39.11
C ALA A 84 47.27 23.57 -38.67
N GLN A 85 47.59 22.27 -38.59
CA GLN A 85 46.67 21.24 -38.10
C GLN A 85 46.31 21.45 -36.62
N ASN A 86 47.27 21.83 -35.76
CA ASN A 86 47.00 22.12 -34.36
C ASN A 86 46.09 23.36 -34.21
N ARG A 87 46.29 24.41 -35.02
CA ARG A 87 45.40 25.57 -35.07
C ARG A 87 43.98 25.18 -35.49
N GLU A 88 43.84 24.29 -36.47
CA GLU A 88 42.53 23.81 -36.93
C GLU A 88 41.86 22.89 -35.90
N ALA A 89 42.61 21.99 -35.28
CA ALA A 89 42.15 21.12 -34.20
C ALA A 89 41.69 21.94 -32.98
N ALA A 90 42.44 22.99 -32.60
CA ALA A 90 42.07 23.91 -31.55
C ALA A 90 40.78 24.68 -31.88
N ARG A 91 40.58 25.12 -33.13
CA ARG A 91 39.32 25.75 -33.58
C ARG A 91 38.15 24.77 -33.49
N LYS A 92 38.29 23.54 -34.00
CA LYS A 92 37.26 22.50 -33.92
C LYS A 92 36.92 22.14 -32.47
N SER A 93 37.92 22.03 -31.60
CA SER A 93 37.72 21.79 -30.17
C SER A 93 36.93 22.93 -29.50
N ARG A 94 37.32 24.19 -29.76
CA ARG A 94 36.59 25.36 -29.26
C ARG A 94 35.14 25.38 -29.74
N LEU A 95 34.89 25.02 -31.00
CA LEU A 95 33.54 25.00 -31.55
C LEU A 95 32.68 23.91 -30.88
N ARG A 96 33.21 22.70 -30.68
CA ARG A 96 32.51 21.63 -29.95
C ARG A 96 32.22 22.01 -28.49
N LYS A 97 33.19 22.59 -27.79
CA LYS A 97 32.99 23.09 -26.43
C LYS A 97 31.93 24.19 -26.37
N LYS A 98 31.93 25.11 -27.34
CA LYS A 98 30.90 26.16 -27.44
C LYS A 98 29.51 25.58 -27.66
N ALA A 99 29.37 24.61 -28.56
CA ALA A 99 28.10 23.92 -28.79
C ALA A 99 27.61 23.16 -27.55
N TYR A 100 28.52 22.48 -26.84
CA TYR A 100 28.20 21.78 -25.60
C TYR A 100 27.75 22.74 -24.49
N ILE A 101 28.43 23.87 -24.32
CA ILE A 101 28.02 24.91 -23.35
C ILE A 101 26.63 25.46 -23.70
N GLN A 102 26.34 25.70 -24.99
CA GLN A 102 25.01 26.13 -25.40
C GLN A 102 23.93 25.08 -25.11
N GLN A 103 24.23 23.80 -25.31
CA GLN A 103 23.33 22.71 -24.95
C GLN A 103 23.10 22.66 -23.43
N LEU A 104 24.13 22.88 -22.62
CA LEU A 104 24.00 22.95 -21.17
C LEU A 104 23.11 24.13 -20.74
N GLU A 105 23.28 25.31 -21.32
CA GLU A 105 22.45 26.47 -21.00
C GLU A 105 20.98 26.25 -21.39
N LEU A 106 20.73 25.62 -22.54
CA LEU A 106 19.38 25.21 -22.94
C LEU A 106 18.77 24.20 -21.97
N SER A 107 19.56 23.20 -21.54
CA SER A 107 19.09 22.19 -20.58
C SER A 107 18.77 22.79 -19.22
N ARG A 108 19.58 23.76 -18.76
CA ARG A 108 19.36 24.51 -17.52
C ARG A 108 18.05 25.27 -17.54
N ILE A 109 17.76 26.00 -18.63
CA ILE A 109 16.49 26.74 -18.77
C ILE A 109 15.30 25.79 -18.75
N LYS A 110 15.39 24.66 -19.45
CA LYS A 110 14.34 23.63 -19.44
C LYS A 110 14.12 23.05 -18.04
N LEU A 111 15.19 22.85 -17.27
CA LEU A 111 15.11 22.34 -15.90
C LEU A 111 14.36 23.33 -14.99
N VAL A 112 14.67 24.63 -15.09
CA VAL A 112 13.95 25.69 -14.36
C VAL A 112 12.46 25.74 -14.74
N GLN A 113 12.12 25.55 -16.01
CA GLN A 113 10.72 25.48 -16.44
C GLN A 113 9.98 24.28 -15.84
N LEU A 114 10.61 23.11 -15.82
CA LEU A 114 10.03 21.91 -15.21
C LEU A 114 9.88 22.06 -13.70
N GLU A 115 10.83 22.68 -13.01
CA GLU A 115 10.72 23.01 -11.58
C GLU A 115 9.52 23.93 -11.30
N GLN A 116 9.31 24.96 -12.14
CA GLN A 116 8.13 25.84 -12.02
C GLN A 116 6.80 25.10 -12.27
N GLU A 117 6.78 24.16 -13.20
CA GLU A 117 5.59 23.35 -13.48
C GLU A 117 5.29 22.38 -12.33
N VAL A 118 6.32 21.73 -11.77
CA VAL A 118 6.20 20.89 -10.57
C VAL A 118 5.70 21.71 -9.38
N ASP A 119 6.24 22.91 -9.18
CA ASP A 119 5.80 23.80 -8.12
C ASP A 119 4.34 24.21 -8.33
N LYS A 120 3.92 24.56 -9.55
CA LYS A 120 2.54 24.91 -9.85
C LYS A 120 1.56 23.76 -9.58
N VAL A 121 1.91 22.53 -9.98
CA VAL A 121 1.12 21.32 -9.70
C VAL A 121 1.03 21.07 -8.20
N ARG A 122 2.14 21.23 -7.47
CA ARG A 122 2.17 21.10 -6.01
C ARG A 122 1.23 22.11 -5.33
N HIS A 123 1.25 23.37 -5.77
CA HIS A 123 0.35 24.41 -5.22
C HIS A 123 -1.12 24.21 -5.62
N GLN A 124 -1.43 23.70 -6.82
CA GLN A 124 -2.79 23.32 -7.19
C GLN A 124 -3.30 22.11 -6.36
N GLY A 125 -2.41 21.18 -5.99
CA GLY A 125 -2.72 20.09 -5.07
C GLY A 125 -3.01 20.53 -3.63
N VAL A 126 -2.47 21.67 -3.17
CA VAL A 126 -2.71 22.20 -1.82
C VAL A 126 -4.11 22.80 -1.68
N TYR A 127 -4.66 23.46 -2.72
CA TYR A 127 -5.99 24.10 -2.64
C TYR A 127 -7.17 23.12 -2.62
N ILE A 128 -6.96 21.85 -2.96
CA ILE A 128 -7.96 20.78 -2.82
C ILE A 128 -7.75 20.01 -1.49
N GLY A 129 -6.62 20.19 -0.82
CA GLY A 129 -6.16 19.36 0.29
C GLY A 129 -6.60 19.76 1.70
N GLU A 130 -7.28 20.90 1.90
CA GLU A 130 -7.69 21.32 3.25
C GLU A 130 -8.90 20.57 3.83
N HIS A 131 -9.54 19.68 3.05
CA HIS A 131 -10.71 18.91 3.50
C HIS A 131 -10.58 17.39 3.41
N MET A 132 -9.38 16.85 3.13
CA MET A 132 -9.17 15.40 3.06
C MET A 132 -7.76 15.01 3.51
N ASP A 133 -7.59 14.87 4.82
CA ASP A 133 -6.34 14.37 5.39
C ASP A 133 -6.06 12.93 4.89
N ASN A 134 -4.85 12.76 4.33
CA ASN A 134 -4.08 11.52 4.23
C ASN A 134 -4.34 10.47 3.12
N SER A 135 -4.93 10.84 1.96
CA SER A 135 -5.16 9.87 0.87
C SER A 135 -4.49 10.17 -0.46
N ILE A 136 -3.27 10.71 -0.52
CA ILE A 136 -2.54 10.76 -1.81
C ILE A 136 -1.06 10.45 -1.59
N ILE A 137 -0.72 9.16 -1.52
CA ILE A 137 0.62 8.70 -1.88
C ILE A 137 0.60 8.50 -3.40
N GLY A 138 1.51 9.22 -4.07
CA GLY A 138 1.49 9.49 -5.50
C GLY A 138 1.28 8.30 -6.41
N TYR A 139 0.19 8.37 -7.18
CA TYR A 139 0.16 7.99 -8.58
C TYR A 139 -0.68 9.04 -9.30
N SER A 140 -0.03 9.92 -10.07
CA SER A 140 -0.72 10.69 -11.11
C SER A 140 -1.00 9.74 -12.28
N GLY A 141 -1.92 8.81 -12.05
CA GLY A 141 -2.57 8.01 -13.08
C GLY A 141 -4.00 8.52 -13.21
N SER A 142 -4.55 8.48 -14.43
CA SER A 142 -5.98 8.69 -14.72
C SER A 142 -6.85 8.22 -13.55
N VAL A 143 -7.43 9.15 -12.80
CA VAL A 143 -8.30 8.80 -11.67
C VAL A 143 -9.43 7.95 -12.24
N ASN A 144 -9.50 6.68 -11.85
CA ASN A 144 -10.54 5.77 -12.31
C ASN A 144 -11.90 6.44 -12.02
N PRO A 145 -12.72 6.78 -13.04
CA PRO A 145 -13.95 7.54 -12.83
C PRO A 145 -14.91 6.88 -11.84
N GLY A 146 -14.93 5.55 -11.77
CA GLY A 146 -15.72 4.80 -10.79
C GLY A 146 -15.23 4.99 -9.36
N ILE A 147 -13.92 5.13 -9.16
CA ILE A 147 -13.32 5.39 -7.83
C ILE A 147 -13.52 6.84 -7.42
N ALA A 148 -13.37 7.80 -8.34
CA ALA A 148 -13.68 9.20 -8.05
C ALA A 148 -15.14 9.40 -7.64
N ALA A 149 -16.08 8.73 -8.34
CA ALA A 149 -17.50 8.78 -7.99
C ALA A 149 -17.75 8.17 -6.59
N PHE A 150 -17.14 7.02 -6.30
CA PHE A 150 -17.24 6.37 -5.00
C PHE A 150 -16.68 7.24 -3.87
N GLU A 151 -15.53 7.91 -4.06
CA GLU A 151 -14.93 8.80 -3.06
C GLU A 151 -15.86 9.97 -2.71
N LEU A 152 -16.47 10.57 -3.73
CA LEU A 152 -17.44 11.66 -3.54
C LEU A 152 -18.69 11.16 -2.80
N GLU A 153 -19.28 10.05 -3.25
CA GLU A 153 -20.46 9.45 -2.60
C GLU A 153 -20.15 9.03 -1.16
N TYR A 154 -18.97 8.48 -0.90
CA TYR A 154 -18.55 8.09 0.44
C TYR A 154 -18.31 9.28 1.38
N GLY A 155 -17.81 10.40 0.86
CA GLY A 155 -17.75 11.65 1.62
C GLY A 155 -19.14 12.07 2.13
N HIS A 156 -20.12 12.13 1.23
CA HIS A 156 -21.50 12.44 1.58
C HIS A 156 -22.14 11.39 2.51
N TRP A 157 -21.80 10.11 2.31
CA TRP A 157 -22.25 9.03 3.19
C TRP A 157 -21.75 9.24 4.63
N ILE A 158 -20.49 9.66 4.83
CA ILE A 158 -19.95 9.98 6.16
C ILE A 158 -20.69 11.18 6.79
N GLU A 159 -20.93 12.25 6.03
CA GLU A 159 -21.64 13.44 6.51
C GLU A 159 -23.04 13.06 7.00
N GLU A 160 -23.76 12.28 6.20
CA GLU A 160 -25.09 11.80 6.50
C GLU A 160 -25.10 10.81 7.67
N GLN A 161 -24.11 9.92 7.79
CA GLN A 161 -23.92 9.10 9.00
C GLN A 161 -23.81 9.96 10.25
N ASN A 162 -22.97 11.00 10.22
CA ASN A 162 -22.78 11.87 11.38
C ASN A 162 -24.08 12.60 11.75
N ARG A 163 -24.86 13.03 10.75
CA ARG A 163 -26.20 13.62 10.97
C ARG A 163 -27.15 12.61 11.64
N GLN A 164 -27.28 11.40 11.10
CA GLN A 164 -28.15 10.37 11.65
C GLN A 164 -27.76 9.94 13.07
N ILE A 165 -26.45 9.87 13.36
CA ILE A 165 -25.92 9.60 14.71
C ILE A 165 -26.35 10.71 15.69
N CYS A 166 -26.26 11.97 15.30
CA CYS A 166 -26.72 13.10 16.11
C CYS A 166 -28.22 13.04 16.37
N GLU A 167 -29.02 12.69 15.36
CA GLU A 167 -30.47 12.55 15.48
C GLU A 167 -30.87 11.38 16.39
N LEU A 168 -30.27 10.21 16.21
CA LEU A 168 -30.46 9.05 17.09
C LEU A 168 -30.12 9.40 18.54
N ARG A 169 -29.02 10.12 18.77
CA ARG A 169 -28.61 10.56 20.11
C ARG A 169 -29.64 11.51 20.72
N ALA A 170 -30.08 12.52 19.96
CA ALA A 170 -31.09 13.47 20.43
C ALA A 170 -32.43 12.78 20.73
N ALA A 171 -32.89 11.87 19.86
CA ALA A 171 -34.12 11.11 20.04
C ALA A 171 -34.08 10.20 21.29
N LEU A 172 -32.96 9.50 21.50
CA LEU A 172 -32.77 8.64 22.67
C LEU A 172 -32.71 9.44 23.99
N GLN A 173 -32.12 10.65 23.97
CA GLN A 173 -32.08 11.55 25.14
C GLN A 173 -33.43 12.24 25.39
N GLY A 174 -34.12 12.65 24.32
CA GLY A 174 -35.39 13.36 24.34
C GLY A 174 -36.62 12.49 24.63
N SER A 175 -36.43 11.23 25.03
CA SER A 175 -37.53 10.26 25.27
C SER A 175 -38.47 10.11 24.06
N ALA A 176 -37.91 10.09 22.85
CA ALA A 176 -38.68 9.87 21.62
C ALA A 176 -39.51 8.57 21.69
N SER A 177 -40.64 8.58 21.00
CA SER A 177 -41.52 7.41 20.90
C SER A 177 -40.85 6.26 20.14
N ASP A 178 -41.30 5.03 20.38
CA ASP A 178 -40.77 3.87 19.66
C ASP A 178 -41.10 3.91 18.15
N ILE A 179 -42.13 4.67 17.74
CA ILE A 179 -42.45 4.89 16.32
C ILE A 179 -41.37 5.78 15.68
N GLU A 180 -41.03 6.91 16.31
CA GLU A 180 -39.98 7.80 15.82
C GLU A 180 -38.61 7.10 15.78
N LEU A 181 -38.28 6.33 16.82
CA LEU A 181 -37.06 5.52 16.84
C LEU A 181 -37.07 4.46 15.74
N GLY A 182 -38.23 3.86 15.43
CA GLY A 182 -38.39 2.89 14.35
C GLY A 182 -38.01 3.47 12.99
N ILE A 183 -38.49 4.68 12.70
CA ILE A 183 -38.16 5.41 11.47
C ILE A 183 -36.65 5.69 11.39
N LEU A 184 -36.03 6.13 12.49
CA LEU A 184 -34.60 6.38 12.53
C LEU A 184 -33.77 5.10 12.34
N VAL A 185 -34.21 3.99 12.93
CA VAL A 185 -33.56 2.68 12.76
C VAL A 185 -33.66 2.21 11.32
N GLU A 186 -34.83 2.28 10.70
CA GLU A 186 -35.03 1.90 9.30
C GLU A 186 -34.18 2.75 8.36
N ASN A 187 -34.13 4.07 8.58
CA ASN A 187 -33.27 4.97 7.81
C ASN A 187 -31.78 4.64 7.98
N GLY A 188 -31.35 4.33 9.21
CA GLY A 188 -29.98 3.89 9.49
C GLY A 188 -29.64 2.58 8.77
N MET A 189 -30.57 1.63 8.74
CA MET A 189 -30.38 0.36 8.01
C MET A 189 -30.23 0.55 6.52
N LYS A 190 -31.15 1.30 5.92
CA LYS A 190 -31.09 1.64 4.50
C LYS A 190 -29.79 2.35 4.14
N HIS A 191 -29.29 3.19 5.04
CA HIS A 191 -28.05 3.90 4.83
C HIS A 191 -26.82 2.97 4.80
N TYR A 192 -26.80 1.88 5.59
CA TYR A 192 -25.76 0.84 5.45
C TYR A 192 -25.96 0.00 4.17
N ASP A 193 -27.20 -0.26 3.75
CA ASP A 193 -27.46 -0.93 2.47
C ASP A 193 -26.91 -0.10 1.29
N ASP A 194 -27.07 1.23 1.33
CA ASP A 194 -26.50 2.15 0.35
C ASP A 194 -24.97 2.06 0.31
N LEU A 195 -24.29 1.93 1.47
CA LEU A 195 -22.83 1.72 1.55
C LEU A 195 -22.39 0.46 0.82
N PHE A 196 -23.06 -0.67 1.05
CA PHE A 196 -22.69 -1.93 0.42
C PHE A 196 -22.94 -1.88 -1.09
N ARG A 197 -24.02 -1.21 -1.53
CA ARG A 197 -24.30 -1.00 -2.96
C ARG A 197 -23.19 -0.20 -3.64
N MET A 198 -22.83 0.96 -3.12
CA MET A 198 -21.76 1.80 -3.71
C MET A 198 -20.41 1.09 -3.68
N LYS A 199 -20.11 0.30 -2.64
CA LYS A 199 -18.90 -0.53 -2.58
C LYS A 199 -18.86 -1.61 -3.65
N SER A 200 -19.98 -2.28 -3.93
CA SER A 200 -20.06 -3.28 -5.01
C SER A 200 -19.78 -2.66 -6.38
N ILE A 201 -20.27 -1.45 -6.63
CA ILE A 201 -20.00 -0.69 -7.87
C ILE A 201 -18.51 -0.32 -7.95
N ALA A 202 -17.93 0.19 -6.85
CA ALA A 202 -16.52 0.54 -6.80
C ALA A 202 -15.60 -0.67 -6.95
N ALA A 203 -15.96 -1.82 -6.37
CA ALA A 203 -15.18 -3.06 -6.49
C ALA A 203 -15.08 -3.55 -7.94
N LYS A 204 -16.13 -3.35 -8.75
CA LYS A 204 -16.10 -3.64 -10.20
C LYS A 204 -15.18 -2.71 -10.98
N SER A 205 -14.92 -1.51 -10.44
CA SER A 205 -14.02 -0.52 -11.05
C SER A 205 -12.57 -0.73 -10.62
N ASP A 206 -12.33 -0.93 -9.33
CA ASP A 206 -11.05 -1.29 -8.74
C ASP A 206 -11.27 -2.00 -7.40
N VAL A 207 -11.17 -3.34 -7.43
CA VAL A 207 -11.34 -4.17 -6.24
C VAL A 207 -10.20 -3.99 -5.23
N PHE A 208 -8.98 -3.67 -5.70
CA PHE A 208 -7.84 -3.49 -4.83
C PHE A 208 -7.95 -2.20 -4.02
N TYR A 209 -8.56 -1.16 -4.58
CA TYR A 209 -8.91 0.06 -3.83
C TYR A 209 -9.81 -0.25 -2.63
N ILE A 210 -10.82 -1.12 -2.81
CA ILE A 210 -11.73 -1.53 -1.73
C ILE A 210 -11.04 -2.43 -0.71
N VAL A 211 -10.34 -3.47 -1.16
CA VAL A 211 -9.71 -4.46 -0.28
C VAL A 211 -8.54 -3.87 0.51
N SER A 212 -7.75 -2.96 -0.09
CA SER A 212 -6.68 -2.24 0.62
C SER A 212 -7.18 -1.24 1.66
N GLY A 213 -8.47 -0.87 1.59
CA GLY A 213 -9.06 0.10 2.50
C GLY A 213 -8.63 1.53 2.25
N LEU A 214 -8.12 1.88 1.06
CA LEU A 214 -7.66 3.24 0.76
C LEU A 214 -8.76 4.31 0.97
N TRP A 215 -10.02 3.91 0.83
CA TRP A 215 -11.19 4.74 1.13
C TRP A 215 -11.46 5.01 2.62
N LYS A 216 -10.73 4.37 3.55
CA LYS A 216 -10.89 4.50 5.01
C LYS A 216 -9.78 5.33 5.64
N ALA A 217 -9.99 5.84 6.85
CA ALA A 217 -8.92 6.48 7.62
C ALA A 217 -7.89 5.44 8.12
N SER A 218 -6.63 5.84 8.34
CA SER A 218 -5.54 4.89 8.60
C SER A 218 -5.77 3.96 9.80
N ALA A 219 -6.36 4.43 10.89
CA ALA A 219 -6.67 3.58 12.05
C ALA A 219 -7.90 2.70 11.80
N GLU A 220 -8.88 3.14 10.99
CA GLU A 220 -9.99 2.28 10.56
C GLU A 220 -9.48 1.11 9.70
N ARG A 221 -8.51 1.37 8.80
CA ARG A 221 -7.92 0.36 7.91
C ARG A 221 -7.35 -0.84 8.66
N PHE A 222 -6.82 -0.61 9.87
CA PHE A 222 -6.23 -1.66 10.70
C PHE A 222 -7.23 -2.76 11.09
N PHE A 223 -8.52 -2.44 11.14
CA PHE A 223 -9.57 -3.39 11.54
C PHE A 223 -10.35 -3.96 10.34
N LEU A 224 -9.89 -3.72 9.11
CA LEU A 224 -10.55 -4.23 7.92
C LEU A 224 -10.28 -5.72 7.68
N TRP A 225 -11.29 -6.38 7.14
CA TRP A 225 -11.31 -7.76 6.70
C TRP A 225 -12.12 -7.78 5.39
N ILE A 226 -11.53 -8.18 4.27
CA ILE A 226 -12.20 -8.22 2.95
C ILE A 226 -13.01 -6.94 2.69
N GLY A 227 -12.32 -5.79 2.67
CA GLY A 227 -12.90 -4.49 2.35
C GLY A 227 -13.90 -3.92 3.35
N GLY A 228 -14.00 -4.42 4.59
CA GLY A 228 -14.93 -3.86 5.60
C GLY A 228 -14.68 -4.41 7.02
N PHE A 229 -15.55 -4.15 7.98
CA PHE A 229 -15.41 -4.71 9.34
C PHE A 229 -15.70 -6.22 9.37
N ARG A 230 -15.23 -6.95 10.39
CA ARG A 230 -15.72 -8.33 10.67
C ARG A 230 -17.04 -8.27 11.44
N PRO A 231 -18.15 -8.84 10.91
CA PRO A 231 -19.43 -8.87 11.62
C PRO A 231 -19.36 -9.41 13.06
N SER A 232 -18.68 -10.54 13.29
CA SER A 232 -18.49 -11.18 14.59
C SER A 232 -17.76 -10.25 15.58
N GLY A 233 -16.72 -9.56 15.11
CA GLY A 233 -15.95 -8.58 15.87
C GLY A 233 -16.80 -7.36 16.20
N LEU A 234 -17.63 -6.90 15.25
CA LEU A 234 -18.54 -5.80 15.47
C LEU A 234 -19.60 -6.16 16.53
N LEU A 235 -20.23 -7.33 16.43
CA LEU A 235 -21.19 -7.82 17.42
C LEU A 235 -20.59 -7.86 18.83
N LYS A 236 -19.32 -8.29 18.95
CA LYS A 236 -18.60 -8.30 20.23
C LYS A 236 -18.41 -6.90 20.83
N VAL A 237 -18.12 -5.90 19.98
CA VAL A 237 -17.97 -4.50 20.40
C VAL A 237 -19.33 -3.89 20.79
N LEU A 238 -20.39 -4.22 20.05
CA LEU A 238 -21.71 -3.64 20.26
C LEU A 238 -22.47 -4.27 21.42
N SER A 239 -22.31 -5.58 21.68
CA SER A 239 -23.09 -6.32 22.68
C SER A 239 -23.19 -5.63 24.05
N PRO A 240 -22.10 -5.11 24.65
CA PRO A 240 -22.17 -4.41 25.94
C PRO A 240 -22.96 -3.08 25.91
N GLN A 241 -23.22 -2.51 24.73
CA GLN A 241 -23.94 -1.25 24.55
C GLN A 241 -25.45 -1.45 24.36
N LEU A 242 -25.91 -2.70 24.25
CA LEU A 242 -27.31 -3.04 23.97
C LEU A 242 -28.14 -3.28 25.23
N ASP A 243 -27.52 -3.21 26.42
CA ASP A 243 -28.17 -3.50 27.68
C ASP A 243 -29.37 -2.57 27.97
N PRO A 244 -30.45 -3.10 28.58
CA PRO A 244 -30.65 -4.49 28.99
C PRO A 244 -31.14 -5.39 27.84
N LEU A 245 -30.53 -6.57 27.68
CA LEU A 245 -31.02 -7.66 26.81
C LEU A 245 -31.73 -8.75 27.65
N THR A 246 -32.74 -9.40 27.07
CA THR A 246 -33.29 -10.62 27.67
C THR A 246 -32.32 -11.79 27.51
N GLU A 247 -32.43 -12.83 28.34
CA GLU A 247 -31.60 -14.04 28.21
C GLU A 247 -31.74 -14.68 26.81
N GLN A 248 -32.97 -14.71 26.27
CA GLN A 248 -33.23 -15.18 24.91
C GLN A 248 -32.53 -14.31 23.85
N GLN A 249 -32.56 -12.98 23.99
CA GLN A 249 -31.86 -12.08 23.08
C GLN A 249 -30.34 -12.26 23.17
N LEU A 250 -29.79 -12.42 24.37
CA LEU A 250 -28.36 -12.63 24.59
C LEU A 250 -27.88 -13.92 23.93
N LEU A 251 -28.61 -15.02 24.10
CA LEU A 251 -28.33 -16.29 23.43
C LEU A 251 -28.42 -16.16 21.90
N ALA A 252 -29.43 -15.44 21.39
CA ALA A 252 -29.58 -15.20 19.96
C ALA A 252 -28.43 -14.37 19.37
N VAL A 253 -28.01 -13.29 20.05
CA VAL A 253 -26.85 -12.48 19.65
C VAL A 253 -25.57 -13.30 19.67
N TYR A 254 -25.38 -14.15 20.69
CA TYR A 254 -24.22 -15.05 20.75
C TYR A 254 -24.20 -16.06 19.59
N ASN A 255 -25.35 -16.68 19.29
CA ASN A 255 -25.46 -17.61 18.16
C ASN A 255 -25.21 -16.91 16.82
N LEU A 256 -25.73 -15.69 16.64
CA LEU A 256 -25.46 -14.88 15.46
C LEU A 256 -23.97 -14.54 15.32
N GLN A 257 -23.30 -14.23 16.44
CA GLN A 257 -21.86 -14.00 16.45
C GLN A 257 -21.07 -15.25 16.03
N GLN A 258 -21.41 -16.42 16.57
CA GLN A 258 -20.74 -17.69 16.22
C GLN A 258 -20.97 -18.07 14.75
N SER A 259 -22.22 -17.96 14.28
CA SER A 259 -22.56 -18.20 12.86
C SER A 259 -21.81 -17.24 11.93
N SER A 260 -21.76 -15.95 12.28
CA SER A 260 -21.00 -14.96 11.50
C SER A 260 -19.51 -15.29 11.46
N GLN A 261 -18.92 -15.69 12.59
CA GLN A 261 -17.51 -16.10 12.65
C GLN A 261 -17.22 -17.30 11.74
N GLN A 262 -18.09 -18.30 11.71
CA GLN A 262 -17.93 -19.46 10.84
C GLN A 262 -17.95 -19.08 9.35
N ALA A 263 -18.87 -18.19 8.96
CA ALA A 263 -18.93 -17.67 7.60
C ALA A 263 -17.70 -16.81 7.25
N GLU A 264 -17.22 -15.99 8.18
CA GLU A 264 -15.98 -15.22 8.04
C GLU A 264 -14.75 -16.12 7.84
N ASP A 265 -14.66 -17.21 8.60
CA ASP A 265 -13.55 -18.16 8.51
C ASP A 265 -13.59 -18.90 7.17
N ALA A 266 -14.77 -19.30 6.71
CA ALA A 266 -14.95 -19.92 5.40
C ALA A 266 -14.55 -18.98 4.24
N LEU A 267 -14.97 -17.71 4.30
CA LEU A 267 -14.59 -16.70 3.30
C LEU A 267 -13.09 -16.40 3.34
N SER A 268 -12.48 -16.33 4.52
CA SER A 268 -11.04 -16.12 4.68
C SER A 268 -10.24 -17.28 4.08
N GLN A 269 -10.63 -18.52 4.36
CA GLN A 269 -10.01 -19.71 3.77
C GLN A 269 -10.15 -19.74 2.24
N GLY A 270 -11.31 -19.33 1.72
CA GLY A 270 -11.52 -19.19 0.28
C GLY A 270 -10.58 -18.16 -0.35
N LEU A 271 -10.39 -17.02 0.30
CA LEU A 271 -9.47 -15.98 -0.16
C LEU A 271 -8.01 -16.44 -0.10
N ASP A 272 -7.60 -17.13 0.95
CA ASP A 272 -6.26 -17.71 1.07
C ASP A 272 -6.01 -18.72 -0.05
N LYS A 273 -7.02 -19.55 -0.38
CA LYS A 273 -6.93 -20.48 -1.51
C LYS A 273 -6.81 -19.76 -2.85
N LEU A 274 -7.55 -18.67 -3.04
CA LEU A 274 -7.45 -17.83 -4.23
C LEU A 274 -6.03 -17.27 -4.38
N GLN A 275 -5.45 -16.74 -3.30
CA GLN A 275 -4.08 -16.21 -3.28
C GLN A 275 -3.05 -17.30 -3.60
N GLN A 276 -3.19 -18.49 -3.00
CA GLN A 276 -2.34 -19.64 -3.30
C GLN A 276 -2.40 -20.00 -4.79
N THR A 277 -3.61 -20.17 -5.33
CA THR A 277 -3.80 -20.55 -6.72
C THR A 277 -3.34 -19.45 -7.69
N LEU A 278 -3.46 -18.18 -7.32
CA LEU A 278 -2.88 -17.08 -8.08
C LEU A 278 -1.35 -17.16 -8.10
N SER A 279 -0.72 -17.37 -6.94
CA SER A 279 0.73 -17.54 -6.81
C SER A 279 1.25 -18.71 -7.64
N GLU A 280 0.58 -19.87 -7.59
CA GLU A 280 0.90 -21.05 -8.41
C GLU A 280 0.78 -20.74 -9.91
N THR A 281 -0.22 -19.94 -10.30
CA THR A 281 -0.41 -19.53 -11.70
C THR A 281 0.75 -18.68 -12.17
N ILE A 282 1.20 -17.70 -11.37
CA ILE A 282 2.27 -16.77 -11.73
C ILE A 282 3.65 -17.46 -11.69
N ALA A 283 3.83 -18.42 -10.78
CA ALA A 283 5.09 -19.15 -10.63
C ALA A 283 5.28 -20.29 -11.64
N ALA A 284 4.25 -20.68 -12.39
CA ALA A 284 4.35 -21.74 -13.40
C ALA A 284 5.41 -21.40 -14.46
N ASP A 285 6.29 -22.36 -14.77
CA ASP A 285 7.48 -22.17 -15.59
C ASP A 285 7.13 -21.86 -17.07
N PRO A 286 7.51 -20.67 -17.59
CA PRO A 286 7.31 -20.33 -19.00
C PRO A 286 8.14 -21.17 -19.98
N LEU A 287 9.14 -21.91 -19.50
CA LEU A 287 10.19 -22.55 -20.30
C LEU A 287 9.76 -23.86 -21.00
N SER A 288 8.52 -24.33 -20.81
CA SER A 288 8.07 -25.63 -21.35
C SER A 288 7.81 -25.68 -22.87
N ALA A 289 7.78 -24.54 -23.57
CA ALA A 289 8.09 -24.36 -25.01
C ALA A 289 7.45 -23.05 -25.54
N SER A 290 8.27 -22.20 -26.18
CA SER A 290 7.91 -21.03 -27.00
C SER A 290 7.19 -19.84 -26.32
N GLY A 291 7.98 -18.80 -26.05
CA GLY A 291 7.62 -17.43 -26.43
C GLY A 291 6.53 -16.69 -25.64
N MET A 292 6.45 -15.39 -25.88
CA MET A 292 5.57 -14.39 -25.25
C MET A 292 4.07 -14.78 -25.17
N THR A 293 3.62 -15.73 -25.98
CA THR A 293 2.27 -16.31 -26.00
C THR A 293 1.91 -17.05 -24.71
N ASN A 294 2.85 -17.77 -24.09
CA ASN A 294 2.59 -18.48 -22.82
C ASN A 294 2.47 -17.53 -21.63
N TYR A 295 3.33 -16.50 -21.56
CA TYR A 295 3.25 -15.45 -20.54
C TYR A 295 1.91 -14.70 -20.60
N MET A 296 1.45 -14.36 -21.80
CA MET A 296 0.16 -13.68 -21.99
C MET A 296 -1.01 -14.59 -21.58
N GLY A 297 -0.97 -15.88 -21.89
CA GLY A 297 -1.96 -16.86 -21.43
C GLY A 297 -1.97 -17.03 -19.90
N GLN A 298 -0.79 -17.07 -19.28
CA GLN A 298 -0.60 -17.15 -17.84
C GLN A 298 -1.14 -15.89 -17.13
N MET A 299 -0.83 -14.69 -17.64
CA MET A 299 -1.38 -13.45 -17.12
C MET A 299 -2.88 -13.34 -17.36
N GLY A 300 -3.40 -13.84 -18.48
CA GLY A 300 -4.84 -13.94 -18.71
C GLY A 300 -5.55 -14.81 -17.66
N GLN A 301 -4.96 -15.97 -17.31
CA GLN A 301 -5.48 -16.83 -16.24
C GLN A 301 -5.37 -16.18 -14.87
N ALA A 302 -4.27 -15.48 -14.58
CA ALA A 302 -4.09 -14.74 -13.34
C ALA A 302 -5.12 -13.60 -13.21
N MET A 303 -5.37 -12.86 -14.29
CA MET A 303 -6.40 -11.82 -14.35
C MET A 303 -7.79 -12.39 -14.11
N GLY A 304 -8.16 -13.50 -14.76
CA GLY A 304 -9.44 -14.17 -14.50
C GLY A 304 -9.60 -14.65 -13.05
N LYS A 305 -8.50 -15.00 -12.37
CA LYS A 305 -8.53 -15.30 -10.93
C LYS A 305 -8.69 -14.04 -10.09
N LEU A 306 -8.08 -12.93 -10.46
CA LEU A 306 -8.26 -11.64 -9.77
C LEU A 306 -9.70 -11.14 -9.86
N GLU A 307 -10.44 -11.43 -10.94
CA GLU A 307 -11.87 -11.11 -11.04
C GLU A 307 -12.71 -11.78 -9.93
N ALA A 308 -12.29 -12.96 -9.44
CA ALA A 308 -12.97 -13.62 -8.32
C ALA A 308 -12.91 -12.80 -7.02
N LEU A 309 -11.95 -11.87 -6.88
CA LEU A 309 -11.83 -11.01 -5.70
C LEU A 309 -13.05 -10.08 -5.55
N VAL A 310 -13.67 -9.66 -6.65
CA VAL A 310 -14.91 -8.84 -6.62
C VAL A 310 -16.02 -9.62 -5.92
N SER A 311 -16.16 -10.90 -6.25
CA SER A 311 -17.12 -11.81 -5.64
C SER A 311 -16.88 -12.01 -4.14
N PHE A 312 -15.61 -12.07 -3.69
CA PHE A 312 -15.29 -12.14 -2.26
C PHE A 312 -15.71 -10.86 -1.51
N VAL A 313 -15.50 -9.68 -2.11
CA VAL A 313 -15.95 -8.41 -1.53
C VAL A 313 -17.47 -8.37 -1.42
N ASP A 314 -18.18 -8.74 -2.49
CA ASP A 314 -19.65 -8.79 -2.50
C ASP A 314 -20.19 -9.80 -1.46
N GLN A 315 -19.60 -10.99 -1.35
CA GLN A 315 -20.00 -11.98 -0.35
C GLN A 315 -19.74 -11.51 1.09
N ALA A 316 -18.59 -10.85 1.33
CA ALA A 316 -18.28 -10.31 2.65
C ALA A 316 -19.23 -9.16 3.04
N ASP A 317 -19.61 -8.30 2.09
CA ASP A 317 -20.60 -7.24 2.32
C ASP A 317 -22.01 -7.79 2.49
N HIS A 318 -22.37 -8.85 1.76
CA HIS A 318 -23.63 -9.55 1.97
C HIS A 318 -23.72 -10.14 3.39
N LEU A 319 -22.65 -10.79 3.87
CA LEU A 319 -22.58 -11.29 5.23
C LEU A 319 -22.75 -10.16 6.25
N ARG A 320 -22.11 -9.00 6.05
CA ARG A 320 -22.29 -7.83 6.93
C ARG A 320 -23.74 -7.36 6.95
N GLN A 321 -24.35 -7.24 5.78
CA GLN A 321 -25.73 -6.80 5.63
C GLN A 321 -26.68 -7.76 6.34
N GLU A 322 -26.53 -9.07 6.11
CA GLU A 322 -27.35 -10.11 6.73
C GLU A 322 -27.17 -10.11 8.26
N THR A 323 -25.92 -10.08 8.76
CA THR A 323 -25.66 -10.03 10.21
C THR A 323 -26.29 -8.80 10.85
N LEU A 324 -26.20 -7.62 10.22
CA LEU A 324 -26.87 -6.42 10.72
C LEU A 324 -28.39 -6.63 10.76
N GLN A 325 -29.00 -7.07 9.66
CA GLN A 325 -30.44 -7.30 9.60
C GLN A 325 -30.93 -8.30 10.66
N GLN A 326 -30.24 -9.43 10.82
CA GLN A 326 -30.55 -10.43 11.84
C GLN A 326 -30.41 -9.87 13.25
N MET A 327 -29.37 -9.07 13.51
CA MET A 327 -29.19 -8.39 14.79
C MET A 327 -30.39 -7.49 15.09
N TYR A 328 -30.86 -6.68 14.14
CA TYR A 328 -32.01 -5.81 14.38
C TYR A 328 -33.34 -6.56 14.50
N GLN A 329 -33.47 -7.75 13.92
CA GLN A 329 -34.64 -8.63 14.14
C GLN A 329 -34.67 -9.22 15.57
N ILE A 330 -33.50 -9.45 16.17
CA ILE A 330 -33.40 -9.92 17.57
C ILE A 330 -33.75 -8.80 18.56
N LEU A 331 -33.40 -7.55 18.22
CA LEU A 331 -33.51 -6.39 19.09
C LEU A 331 -34.89 -5.72 19.02
N LYS A 332 -35.31 -5.13 20.14
CA LYS A 332 -36.43 -4.17 20.15
C LYS A 332 -35.98 -2.85 19.56
N THR A 333 -36.92 -2.04 19.07
CA THR A 333 -36.65 -0.76 18.40
C THR A 333 -35.70 0.16 19.17
N ARG A 334 -35.87 0.29 20.49
CA ARG A 334 -34.99 1.13 21.31
C ARG A 334 -33.58 0.52 21.50
N GLN A 335 -33.47 -0.80 21.57
CA GLN A 335 -32.17 -1.49 21.60
C GLN A 335 -31.47 -1.36 20.24
N ALA A 336 -32.21 -1.50 19.14
CA ALA A 336 -31.74 -1.26 17.78
C ALA A 336 -31.19 0.16 17.58
N ALA A 337 -31.94 1.17 18.04
CA ALA A 337 -31.50 2.57 18.00
C ALA A 337 -30.19 2.80 18.79
N ARG A 338 -30.05 2.19 19.98
CA ARG A 338 -28.79 2.21 20.74
C ARG A 338 -27.66 1.50 20.02
N GLY A 339 -27.95 0.36 19.38
CA GLY A 339 -26.98 -0.39 18.57
C GLY A 339 -26.43 0.43 17.41
N LEU A 340 -27.31 1.09 16.64
CA LEU A 340 -26.89 2.00 15.55
C LEU A 340 -26.08 3.18 16.06
N LEU A 341 -26.51 3.81 17.16
CA LEU A 341 -25.76 4.89 17.79
C LEU A 341 -24.36 4.42 18.23
N ALA A 342 -24.27 3.27 18.88
CA ALA A 342 -23.00 2.69 19.34
C ALA A 342 -22.08 2.33 18.17
N LEU A 343 -22.62 1.79 17.07
CA LEU A 343 -21.89 1.52 15.84
C LEU A 343 -21.31 2.80 15.24
N GLY A 344 -22.13 3.84 15.14
CA GLY A 344 -21.71 5.15 14.65
C GLY A 344 -20.61 5.77 15.50
N ASP A 345 -20.80 5.79 16.82
CA ASP A 345 -19.82 6.30 17.79
C ASP A 345 -18.49 5.54 17.71
N TYR A 346 -18.54 4.22 17.56
CA TYR A 346 -17.35 3.38 17.41
C TYR A 346 -16.55 3.75 16.16
N LEU A 347 -17.20 3.85 15.01
CA LEU A 347 -16.55 4.24 13.75
C LEU A 347 -16.01 5.68 13.80
N GLN A 348 -16.77 6.61 14.40
CA GLN A 348 -16.33 7.99 14.59
C GLN A 348 -15.07 8.08 15.48
N ARG A 349 -14.98 7.27 16.54
CA ARG A 349 -13.78 7.19 17.38
C ARG A 349 -12.57 6.66 16.64
N LEU A 350 -12.73 5.68 15.75
CA LEU A 350 -11.63 5.19 14.90
C LEU A 350 -11.13 6.27 13.93
N ARG A 351 -12.03 7.07 13.36
CA ARG A 351 -11.66 8.23 12.53
C ARG A 351 -10.93 9.29 13.34
N ALA A 352 -11.46 9.65 14.50
CA ALA A 352 -10.82 10.62 15.40
C ALA A 352 -9.41 10.16 15.83
N LEU A 353 -9.24 8.87 16.14
CA LEU A 353 -7.93 8.28 16.43
C LEU A 353 -6.96 8.44 15.25
N SER A 354 -7.42 8.26 14.02
CA SER A 354 -6.61 8.47 12.82
C SER A 354 -6.13 9.91 12.71
N SER A 355 -7.01 10.88 12.91
CA SER A 355 -6.68 12.31 12.88
C SER A 355 -5.68 12.68 13.99
N LEU A 356 -5.90 12.20 15.21
CA LEU A 356 -4.98 12.43 16.34
C LEU A 356 -3.61 11.80 16.07
N TRP A 357 -3.57 10.61 15.49
CA TRP A 357 -2.32 9.94 15.12
C TRP A 357 -1.57 10.71 14.03
N ALA A 358 -2.27 11.25 13.04
CA ALA A 358 -1.67 12.06 11.97
C ALA A 358 -1.09 13.38 12.49
N ALA A 359 -1.78 14.03 13.45
CA ALA A 359 -1.38 15.30 14.05
C ALA A 359 -0.25 15.20 15.09
N ARG A 360 0.26 14.00 15.39
CA ARG A 360 1.31 13.83 16.40
C ARG A 360 2.60 14.56 16.00
N PRO A 361 3.32 15.19 16.94
CA PRO A 361 4.63 15.77 16.67
C PRO A 361 5.57 14.70 16.12
N ARG A 362 6.19 14.97 14.96
CA ARG A 362 7.26 14.13 14.42
C ARG A 362 8.58 14.69 14.93
N GLU A 363 9.33 13.89 15.67
CA GLU A 363 10.71 14.24 16.01
C GLU A 363 11.48 14.46 14.71
N ARG A 364 12.09 15.64 14.56
CA ARG A 364 13.03 15.90 13.48
C ARG A 364 14.31 15.14 13.83
N ILE A 365 14.52 14.00 13.18
CA ILE A 365 15.80 13.28 13.21
C ILE A 365 16.80 14.03 12.34
#